data_AF-A0AAD5YQI3-F1
#
_entry.id   AF-A0AAD5YQI3-F1
#
_cell.length_a   1.000
_cell.length_b   1.000
_cell.length_c   1.000
_cell.angle_alpha   90.00
_cell.angle_beta   90.00
_cell.angle_gamma   90.00
#
_symmetry.space_group_name_H-M   'P 1'
#
loop_
_entity.id
_entity.type
_entity.pdbx_description
1 polymer ?
#
loop_
_entity_poly.entity_id
_entity_poly.type
_entity_poly.pdbx_seq_one_letter_code
_entity_poly.pdbx_strand_id
1 'polypeptide(L)'
;MPPSPSKRSTRSQQTVASRPAVRKPYRCRKCPDNPLLKDCPTHGKKNQKETAPKRRGRAPKGRPPSPDPVPVPTEVSPTSQTETPAADAMAIDDYNIDPRLRGLQADGTQMASPSPASGEAVDDPRTANVLPTIQDSPPPPSIVAPNGTARNNGARSIDDNDGSSDWEDDDDDDDEGPKSGAPHGFIEGVMRGNHEFRGLKRTIALRPPSKSSAHASKRFARVIRQILTRIENLAVETGCWVYLAAQHATAVTPFIHYASPRLQAEAGPELDVIHTNFSIIMKTLVTSRRREAMELMLELEEQKDKLESAQKEADIARRDAEIQREEIGKRDVVIAELMTRLGIQPDQA
;
A
#
# COMPACT_ATOMS: atom_id res chain seq x y z
N MET A 1 -42.66 -6.99 42.46
CA MET A 1 -41.68 -6.27 41.62
C MET A 1 -42.33 -6.03 40.26
N PRO A 2 -42.49 -4.78 39.80
CA PRO A 2 -43.12 -4.48 38.52
C PRO A 2 -42.15 -4.76 37.34
N PRO A 3 -42.66 -5.13 36.16
CA PRO A 3 -41.83 -5.46 35.01
C PRO A 3 -41.24 -4.21 34.33
N SER A 4 -39.96 -4.31 33.99
CA SER A 4 -39.15 -3.27 33.35
C SER A 4 -39.63 -2.89 31.95
N PRO A 5 -39.60 -1.60 31.57
CA PRO A 5 -40.07 -1.17 30.26
C PRO A 5 -39.10 -1.55 29.13
N SER A 6 -39.67 -2.14 28.09
CA SER A 6 -39.02 -2.57 26.85
C SER A 6 -38.42 -1.38 26.08
N LYS A 7 -37.14 -1.51 25.70
CA LYS A 7 -36.39 -0.51 24.95
C LYS A 7 -36.91 -0.41 23.51
N ARG A 8 -37.53 0.73 23.22
CA ARG A 8 -38.12 1.10 21.93
C ARG A 8 -37.03 1.21 20.86
N SER A 9 -37.11 0.33 19.86
CA SER A 9 -36.27 0.31 18.67
C SER A 9 -36.37 1.64 17.90
N THR A 10 -35.23 2.34 17.78
CA THR A 10 -35.07 3.54 16.96
C THR A 10 -35.04 3.15 15.49
N ARG A 11 -36.22 3.18 14.87
CA ARG A 11 -36.41 3.08 13.42
C ARG A 11 -35.66 4.22 12.74
N SER A 12 -34.51 3.90 12.14
CA SER A 12 -33.73 4.78 11.28
C SER A 12 -34.63 5.35 10.18
N GLN A 13 -34.91 6.65 10.26
CA GLN A 13 -35.64 7.37 9.23
C GLN A 13 -34.73 7.45 8.00
N GLN A 14 -35.10 6.69 6.96
CA GLN A 14 -34.60 6.87 5.61
C GLN A 14 -34.82 8.32 5.20
N THR A 15 -33.74 9.09 5.19
CA THR A 15 -33.71 10.42 4.60
C THR A 15 -33.93 10.28 3.10
N VAL A 16 -35.12 10.67 2.65
CA VAL A 16 -35.48 10.77 1.23
C VAL A 16 -34.43 11.65 0.54
N ALA A 17 -33.69 11.05 -0.40
CA ALA A 17 -32.64 11.74 -1.16
C ALA A 17 -33.25 12.95 -1.88
N SER A 18 -32.92 14.15 -1.39
CA SER A 18 -33.32 15.40 -1.99
C SER A 18 -32.72 15.49 -3.39
N ARG A 19 -33.58 15.76 -4.38
CA ARG A 19 -33.17 15.96 -5.78
C ARG A 19 -32.07 17.03 -5.83
N PRO A 20 -30.95 16.78 -6.53
CA PRO A 20 -29.87 17.76 -6.60
C PRO A 20 -30.40 19.05 -7.23
N ALA A 21 -30.25 20.15 -6.50
CA ALA A 21 -30.66 21.47 -6.97
C ALA A 21 -30.01 21.76 -8.34
N VAL A 22 -30.85 22.16 -9.31
CA VAL A 22 -30.42 22.56 -10.65
C VAL A 22 -29.39 23.68 -10.51
N ARG A 23 -28.13 23.38 -10.82
CA ARG A 23 -27.02 24.33 -10.66
C ARG A 23 -27.24 25.50 -11.61
N LYS A 24 -27.30 26.71 -11.05
CA LYS A 24 -27.43 27.95 -11.85
C LYS A 24 -26.24 28.05 -12.83
N PRO A 25 -26.49 28.47 -14.08
CA PRO A 25 -25.45 28.63 -15.09
C PRO A 25 -24.29 29.52 -14.61
N TYR A 26 -23.04 29.10 -14.84
CA TYR A 26 -21.83 29.81 -14.42
C TYR A 26 -21.69 31.17 -15.13
N ARG A 27 -22.05 32.26 -14.43
CA ARG A 27 -21.83 33.63 -14.90
C ARG A 27 -20.36 34.03 -14.81
N CYS A 28 -19.94 34.97 -15.66
CA CYS A 28 -18.60 35.54 -15.59
C CYS A 28 -18.40 36.24 -14.22
N ARG A 29 -17.31 35.92 -13.51
CA ARG A 29 -17.01 36.55 -12.21
C ARG A 29 -16.53 38.00 -12.31
N LYS A 30 -16.10 38.44 -13.50
CA LYS A 30 -15.51 39.77 -13.72
C LYS A 30 -16.43 40.75 -14.42
N CYS A 31 -17.53 40.28 -15.02
CA CYS A 31 -18.49 41.12 -15.73
C CYS A 31 -19.87 40.86 -15.13
N PRO A 32 -20.40 41.76 -14.28
CA PRO A 32 -21.68 41.53 -13.59
C PRO A 32 -22.88 41.46 -14.55
N ASP A 33 -22.79 42.11 -15.72
CA ASP A 33 -23.93 42.33 -16.62
C ASP A 33 -23.96 41.43 -17.87
N ASN A 34 -23.04 40.47 -18.02
CA ASN A 34 -22.90 39.71 -19.27
C ASN A 34 -22.95 38.17 -19.09
N PRO A 35 -23.32 37.42 -20.15
CA PRO A 35 -23.75 36.04 -20.08
C PRO A 35 -22.60 35.09 -19.68
N LEU A 36 -22.99 33.83 -19.48
CA LEU A 36 -22.16 32.66 -19.17
C LEU A 36 -20.66 32.83 -19.49
N LEU A 37 -19.77 32.38 -18.59
CA LEU A 37 -18.30 32.55 -18.70
C LEU A 37 -17.71 32.18 -20.08
N LYS A 38 -18.37 31.30 -20.84
CA LYS A 38 -17.97 30.89 -22.20
C LYS A 38 -18.20 31.97 -23.27
N ASP A 39 -19.19 32.83 -23.07
CA ASP A 39 -19.64 33.84 -24.04
C ASP A 39 -19.16 35.26 -23.67
N CYS A 40 -18.37 35.38 -22.59
CA CYS A 40 -17.82 36.66 -22.19
C CYS A 40 -16.74 37.10 -23.21
N PRO A 41 -16.91 38.23 -23.92
CA PRO A 41 -15.99 38.64 -25.00
C PRO A 41 -14.58 38.96 -24.49
N THR A 42 -14.45 39.36 -23.22
CA THR A 42 -13.18 39.76 -22.60
C THR A 42 -12.48 38.63 -21.85
N HIS A 43 -13.21 37.63 -21.37
CA HIS A 43 -12.68 36.59 -20.47
C HIS A 43 -13.02 35.16 -20.88
N GLY A 44 -13.89 34.97 -21.87
CA GLY A 44 -14.14 33.70 -22.51
C GLY A 44 -12.85 33.25 -23.17
N LYS A 45 -12.27 32.16 -22.65
CA LYS A 45 -11.02 31.59 -23.17
C LYS A 45 -11.15 31.45 -24.68
N LYS A 46 -10.31 32.21 -25.40
CA LYS A 46 -10.07 32.18 -26.85
C LYS A 46 -10.10 30.73 -27.38
N ASN A 47 -11.29 30.26 -27.75
CA ASN A 47 -11.52 29.12 -28.62
C ASN A 47 -12.09 29.59 -29.96
N GLN A 48 -11.79 30.84 -30.35
CA GLN A 48 -11.87 31.23 -31.76
C GLN A 48 -10.56 30.80 -32.44
N LYS A 49 -10.37 29.48 -32.56
CA LYS A 49 -9.55 28.95 -33.65
C LYS A 49 -10.45 29.07 -34.87
N GLU A 50 -10.20 30.11 -35.65
CA GLU A 50 -10.91 30.47 -36.87
C GLU A 50 -11.33 29.23 -37.66
N THR A 51 -12.65 29.01 -37.74
CA THR A 51 -13.24 28.15 -38.75
C THR A 51 -13.09 28.85 -40.10
N ALA A 52 -11.92 28.66 -40.74
CA ALA A 52 -11.74 29.01 -42.14
C ALA A 52 -12.69 28.16 -43.02
N PRO A 53 -13.41 28.77 -43.98
CA PRO A 53 -14.35 28.03 -44.81
C PRO A 53 -13.62 27.06 -45.76
N LYS A 54 -14.05 25.79 -45.71
CA LYS A 54 -13.70 24.72 -46.65
C LYS A 54 -13.83 25.20 -48.11
N ARG A 55 -12.69 25.43 -48.79
CA ARG A 55 -12.66 25.48 -50.26
C ARG A 55 -12.86 24.06 -50.79
N ARG A 56 -13.98 23.88 -51.48
CA ARG A 56 -14.27 22.73 -52.33
C ARG A 56 -13.32 22.76 -53.54
N GLY A 57 -12.86 21.58 -53.96
CA GLY A 57 -12.40 21.35 -55.33
C GLY A 57 -10.92 20.99 -55.45
N ARG A 58 -10.60 19.69 -55.34
CA ARG A 58 -9.53 19.11 -56.16
C ARG A 58 -9.83 17.64 -56.46
N ALA A 59 -9.89 17.34 -57.75
CA ALA A 59 -10.19 16.05 -58.34
C ALA A 59 -9.13 14.98 -57.98
N PRO A 60 -9.51 13.69 -57.91
CA PRO A 60 -8.58 12.60 -57.67
C PRO A 60 -7.74 12.33 -58.92
N LYS A 61 -6.41 12.48 -58.81
CA LYS A 61 -5.46 11.91 -59.78
C LYS A 61 -5.19 10.45 -59.40
N GLY A 62 -5.28 9.59 -60.41
CA GLY A 62 -5.23 8.15 -60.30
C GLY A 62 -3.99 7.59 -59.60
N ARG A 63 -4.23 6.52 -58.84
CA ARG A 63 -3.23 5.64 -58.26
C ARG A 63 -2.87 4.58 -59.32
N PRO A 64 -1.60 4.36 -59.66
CA PRO A 64 -1.21 3.23 -60.50
C PRO A 64 -1.44 1.89 -59.77
N PRO A 65 -1.72 0.80 -60.51
CA PRO A 65 -1.97 -0.51 -59.94
C PRO A 65 -0.72 -1.10 -59.26
N SER A 66 -0.93 -1.69 -58.08
CA SER A 66 0.08 -2.49 -57.38
C SER A 66 0.37 -3.78 -58.14
N PRO A 67 1.64 -4.24 -58.20
CA PRO A 67 1.98 -5.54 -58.76
C PRO A 67 1.59 -6.70 -57.82
N ASP A 68 1.33 -7.85 -58.44
CA ASP A 68 0.85 -9.10 -57.85
C ASP A 68 1.78 -9.67 -56.76
N PRO A 69 1.22 -10.41 -55.77
CA PRO A 69 2.01 -11.08 -54.75
C PRO A 69 2.77 -12.29 -55.32
N VAL A 70 4.09 -12.29 -55.12
CA VAL A 70 4.97 -13.43 -55.37
C VAL A 70 4.66 -14.56 -54.38
N PRO A 71 4.52 -15.82 -54.81
CA PRO A 71 4.33 -16.95 -53.91
C PRO A 71 5.60 -17.25 -53.12
N VAL A 72 5.49 -17.26 -51.78
CA VAL A 72 6.54 -17.70 -50.86
C VAL A 72 6.57 -19.23 -50.86
N PRO A 73 7.75 -19.88 -51.04
CA PRO A 73 7.88 -21.32 -50.90
C PRO A 73 7.83 -21.73 -49.42
N THR A 74 6.93 -22.64 -49.13
CA THR A 74 6.95 -23.55 -47.99
C THR A 74 8.22 -24.39 -48.05
N GLU A 75 9.07 -24.40 -47.02
CA GLU A 75 9.84 -25.60 -46.69
C GLU A 75 10.53 -25.59 -45.31
N VAL A 76 10.32 -26.70 -44.60
CA VAL A 76 11.11 -27.44 -43.59
C VAL A 76 11.75 -26.74 -42.38
N SER A 77 11.20 -27.09 -41.20
CA SER A 77 12.01 -27.42 -40.02
C SER A 77 12.50 -28.87 -40.13
N PRO A 78 13.70 -29.20 -39.61
CA PRO A 78 13.68 -29.93 -38.33
C PRO A 78 14.79 -29.57 -37.34
N THR A 79 14.39 -29.62 -36.07
CA THR A 79 15.08 -30.25 -34.93
C THR A 79 16.59 -30.07 -34.79
N SER A 80 17.00 -29.34 -33.76
CA SER A 80 18.19 -29.69 -32.99
C SER A 80 18.01 -29.31 -31.52
N GLN A 81 18.23 -30.33 -30.70
CA GLN A 81 18.23 -30.33 -29.26
C GLN A 81 19.43 -29.52 -28.77
N THR A 82 19.25 -28.72 -27.72
CA THR A 82 20.37 -28.22 -26.92
C THR A 82 19.96 -28.40 -25.46
N GLU A 83 20.60 -29.38 -24.84
CA GLU A 83 20.57 -29.63 -23.41
C GLU A 83 21.20 -28.44 -22.69
N THR A 84 20.48 -27.87 -21.73
CA THR A 84 21.05 -26.98 -20.70
C THR A 84 20.93 -27.66 -19.34
N PRO A 85 21.99 -27.61 -18.51
CA PRO A 85 22.03 -28.29 -17.23
C PRO A 85 21.17 -27.57 -16.18
N ALA A 86 20.60 -28.39 -15.30
CA ALA A 86 19.76 -28.01 -14.17
C ALA A 86 20.45 -26.98 -13.26
N ALA A 87 19.79 -25.84 -13.08
CA ALA A 87 19.98 -25.00 -11.91
C ALA A 87 18.86 -25.35 -10.92
N ASP A 88 19.24 -25.77 -9.73
CA ASP A 88 18.38 -26.04 -8.58
C ASP A 88 17.43 -24.86 -8.33
N ALA A 89 16.17 -25.04 -8.71
CA ALA A 89 15.08 -24.21 -8.24
C ALA A 89 14.75 -24.64 -6.81
N MET A 90 15.09 -23.81 -5.83
CA MET A 90 14.49 -23.91 -4.50
C MET A 90 12.98 -23.69 -4.66
N ALA A 91 12.23 -24.78 -4.65
CA ALA A 91 10.79 -24.78 -4.51
C ALA A 91 10.46 -24.09 -3.18
N ILE A 92 10.05 -22.83 -3.25
CA ILE A 92 9.37 -22.18 -2.16
C ILE A 92 7.97 -22.78 -2.17
N ASP A 93 7.74 -23.74 -1.27
CA ASP A 93 6.42 -24.31 -1.05
C ASP A 93 5.40 -23.17 -0.89
N ASP A 94 4.41 -23.19 -1.78
CA ASP A 94 3.19 -22.42 -1.66
C ASP A 94 2.59 -22.74 -0.29
N TYR A 95 2.73 -21.81 0.66
CA TYR A 95 1.98 -21.86 1.92
C TYR A 95 0.49 -21.71 1.59
N ASN A 96 -0.14 -22.84 1.31
CA ASN A 96 -1.57 -23.06 1.39
C ASN A 96 -1.94 -22.89 2.86
N ILE A 97 -2.28 -21.66 3.25
CA ILE A 97 -2.80 -21.34 4.57
C ILE A 97 -4.13 -22.09 4.73
N ASP A 98 -4.10 -23.16 5.52
CA ASP A 98 -5.25 -23.97 5.85
C ASP A 98 -6.39 -23.10 6.43
N PRO A 99 -7.58 -23.07 5.81
CA PRO A 99 -8.72 -22.33 6.34
C PRO A 99 -9.28 -22.90 7.65
N ARG A 100 -8.76 -24.03 8.16
CA ARG A 100 -9.28 -24.70 9.36
C ARG A 100 -8.77 -24.17 10.71
N LEU A 101 -7.81 -23.25 10.74
CA LEU A 101 -7.36 -22.63 12.00
C LEU A 101 -8.28 -21.52 12.54
N ARG A 102 -9.52 -21.41 12.05
CA ARG A 102 -10.51 -20.40 12.48
C ARG A 102 -11.52 -20.87 13.53
N GLY A 103 -11.30 -22.02 14.18
CA GLY A 103 -12.29 -22.58 15.10
C GLY A 103 -11.71 -23.42 16.21
N LEU A 104 -11.07 -22.79 17.19
CA LEU A 104 -11.00 -23.33 18.55
C LEU A 104 -11.45 -22.23 19.51
N GLN A 105 -12.76 -22.19 19.71
CA GLN A 105 -13.36 -21.58 20.88
C GLN A 105 -13.06 -22.47 22.09
N ALA A 106 -12.78 -21.79 23.19
CA ALA A 106 -12.59 -22.34 24.51
C ALA A 106 -13.79 -23.18 24.96
N ASP A 107 -13.52 -24.39 25.40
CA ASP A 107 -14.29 -25.03 26.47
C ASP A 107 -13.33 -25.27 27.63
N GLY A 108 -13.61 -24.58 28.73
CA GLY A 108 -12.94 -24.78 30.01
C GLY A 108 -13.54 -25.95 30.80
N THR A 109 -12.88 -26.21 31.93
CA THR A 109 -13.22 -27.20 32.99
C THR A 109 -12.52 -28.54 32.73
N GLN A 110 -11.59 -29.06 33.56
CA GLN A 110 -11.70 -29.26 35.00
C GLN A 110 -10.33 -29.63 35.63
N MET A 111 -10.22 -29.45 36.95
CA MET A 111 -9.05 -29.69 37.79
C MET A 111 -8.70 -31.17 37.97
N ALA A 112 -7.40 -31.50 38.05
CA ALA A 112 -6.80 -32.32 39.12
C ALA A 112 -5.31 -32.62 38.84
N SER A 113 -4.43 -32.19 39.75
CA SER A 113 -3.16 -32.86 40.05
C SER A 113 -3.47 -34.17 40.82
N PRO A 114 -2.70 -35.26 40.63
CA PRO A 114 -1.46 -35.43 41.40
C PRO A 114 -0.30 -36.14 40.67
N SER A 115 0.93 -35.89 41.14
CA SER A 115 2.15 -36.70 40.94
C SER A 115 2.17 -37.91 41.91
N PRO A 116 3.20 -38.78 41.93
CA PRO A 116 4.05 -39.35 40.87
C PRO A 116 4.17 -40.91 40.97
N ALA A 117 4.58 -41.61 39.90
CA ALA A 117 5.25 -42.92 40.03
C ALA A 117 5.93 -43.35 38.72
N SER A 118 7.23 -43.63 38.84
CA SER A 118 8.00 -44.75 38.32
C SER A 118 7.41 -45.64 37.21
N GLY A 119 8.23 -45.95 36.20
CA GLY A 119 8.33 -47.33 35.71
C GLY A 119 8.21 -47.55 34.20
N GLU A 120 9.27 -48.14 33.67
CA GLU A 120 9.30 -49.16 32.61
C GLU A 120 9.30 -48.74 31.13
N ALA A 121 10.38 -49.20 30.51
CA ALA A 121 10.60 -49.33 29.08
C ALA A 121 9.78 -50.48 28.50
N VAL A 122 9.20 -50.29 27.31
CA VAL A 122 8.87 -51.39 26.38
C VAL A 122 8.97 -50.87 24.93
N ASP A 123 9.53 -51.76 24.11
CA ASP A 123 9.81 -51.75 22.67
C ASP A 123 8.72 -51.31 21.66
N ASP A 124 9.26 -50.90 20.49
CA ASP A 124 8.77 -50.90 19.09
C ASP A 124 7.61 -51.89 18.77
N PRO A 125 6.73 -51.65 17.76
CA PRO A 125 7.17 -51.65 16.35
C PRO A 125 6.44 -50.69 15.38
N ARG A 126 7.21 -50.19 14.40
CA ARG A 126 6.89 -50.05 12.97
C ARG A 126 5.40 -49.97 12.57
N THR A 127 4.98 -48.82 12.03
CA THR A 127 3.81 -48.72 11.15
C THR A 127 4.14 -48.01 9.84
N ALA A 128 3.55 -48.52 8.77
CA ALA A 128 3.99 -48.38 7.39
C ALA A 128 3.60 -47.04 6.74
N ASN A 129 4.50 -46.56 5.88
CA ASN A 129 4.25 -45.48 4.91
C ASN A 129 3.22 -45.93 3.87
N VAL A 130 2.12 -45.18 3.76
CA VAL A 130 1.20 -45.23 2.62
C VAL A 130 1.25 -43.88 1.92
N LEU A 131 1.78 -43.90 0.69
CA LEU A 131 1.89 -42.77 -0.22
C LEU A 131 0.55 -42.62 -1.00
N PRO A 132 -0.11 -41.46 -1.05
CA PRO A 132 -1.22 -41.25 -1.95
C PRO A 132 -0.72 -40.72 -3.31
N THR A 133 -1.07 -41.46 -4.36
CA THR A 133 -0.96 -41.09 -5.78
C THR A 133 -1.73 -39.81 -6.07
N ILE A 134 -1.04 -38.78 -6.59
CA ILE A 134 -1.64 -37.53 -7.07
C ILE A 134 -2.04 -37.71 -8.53
N GLN A 135 -3.29 -37.33 -8.83
CA GLN A 135 -3.97 -37.50 -10.11
C GLN A 135 -3.94 -36.16 -10.88
N ASP A 136 -3.43 -36.18 -12.12
CA ASP A 136 -3.25 -35.03 -13.00
C ASP A 136 -4.56 -34.28 -13.31
N SER A 137 -4.51 -32.94 -13.24
CA SER A 137 -5.56 -32.04 -13.72
C SER A 137 -5.12 -31.28 -14.98
N PRO A 138 -6.02 -31.06 -15.96
CA PRO A 138 -5.67 -30.48 -17.27
C PRO A 138 -5.55 -28.94 -17.24
N PRO A 139 -4.82 -28.34 -18.20
CA PRO A 139 -4.58 -26.89 -18.25
C PRO A 139 -5.77 -26.08 -18.80
N PRO A 140 -5.92 -24.80 -18.39
CA PRO A 140 -6.95 -23.90 -18.89
C PRO A 140 -6.61 -23.27 -20.26
N PRO A 141 -7.63 -22.81 -21.04
CA PRO A 141 -7.44 -22.29 -22.40
C PRO A 141 -6.96 -20.83 -22.47
N SER A 142 -6.05 -20.56 -23.41
CA SER A 142 -5.53 -19.24 -23.78
C SER A 142 -6.58 -18.31 -24.39
N ILE A 143 -6.64 -17.07 -23.89
CA ILE A 143 -7.42 -15.97 -24.46
C ILE A 143 -6.49 -15.03 -25.23
N VAL A 144 -6.74 -14.88 -26.52
CA VAL A 144 -6.07 -13.96 -27.45
C VAL A 144 -6.64 -12.55 -27.31
N ALA A 145 -5.78 -11.54 -27.15
CA ALA A 145 -6.16 -10.12 -27.19
C ALA A 145 -5.84 -9.50 -28.57
N PRO A 146 -6.68 -8.58 -29.09
CA PRO A 146 -6.47 -7.97 -30.40
C PRO A 146 -5.62 -6.69 -30.33
N ASN A 147 -4.80 -6.53 -31.37
CA ASN A 147 -3.93 -5.38 -31.66
C ASN A 147 -4.70 -4.06 -31.79
N GLY A 148 -4.21 -3.02 -31.11
CA GLY A 148 -4.66 -1.64 -31.21
C GLY A 148 -3.59 -0.73 -31.80
N THR A 149 -3.98 0.06 -32.78
CA THR A 149 -3.21 0.86 -33.74
C THR A 149 -2.51 2.10 -33.16
N ALA A 150 -1.28 2.34 -33.63
CA ALA A 150 -0.44 3.49 -33.30
C ALA A 150 -0.92 4.81 -33.94
N ARG A 151 -0.77 5.92 -33.20
CA ARG A 151 -0.96 7.30 -33.68
C ARG A 151 0.37 8.07 -33.63
N ASN A 152 0.78 8.56 -34.80
CA ASN A 152 1.89 9.50 -35.02
C ASN A 152 1.66 10.84 -34.31
N ASN A 153 2.69 11.35 -33.63
CA ASN A 153 2.79 12.75 -33.22
C ASN A 153 4.02 13.40 -33.87
N GLY A 154 3.78 14.57 -34.47
CA GLY A 154 4.74 15.32 -35.26
C GLY A 154 5.80 16.02 -34.41
N ALA A 155 7.01 16.03 -34.97
CA ALA A 155 8.20 16.72 -34.51
C ALA A 155 8.02 18.23 -34.41
N ARG A 156 8.58 18.82 -33.35
CA ARG A 156 8.88 20.25 -33.26
C ARG A 156 10.39 20.38 -33.12
N SER A 157 11.02 21.07 -34.07
CA SER A 157 12.43 21.45 -34.00
C SER A 157 12.62 22.50 -32.91
N ILE A 158 13.60 22.29 -32.05
CA ILE A 158 14.13 23.29 -31.13
C ILE A 158 15.54 23.57 -31.63
N ASP A 159 15.77 24.82 -32.02
CA ASP A 159 17.03 25.34 -32.52
C ASP A 159 18.12 25.28 -31.45
N ASP A 160 19.26 24.72 -31.84
CA ASP A 160 20.51 24.61 -31.09
C ASP A 160 21.14 26.00 -30.91
N ASN A 161 21.31 26.42 -29.65
CA ASN A 161 22.14 27.57 -29.28
C ASN A 161 23.42 27.05 -28.60
N ASP A 162 24.41 26.75 -29.45
CA ASP A 162 25.79 26.40 -29.10
C ASP A 162 26.50 27.64 -28.56
N GLY A 163 26.59 27.71 -27.22
CA GLY A 163 27.39 28.67 -26.49
C GLY A 163 28.57 27.96 -25.85
N SER A 164 29.66 27.81 -26.61
CA SER A 164 31.01 27.48 -26.15
C SER A 164 31.40 28.36 -24.96
N SER A 165 31.38 27.79 -23.76
CA SER A 165 31.86 28.39 -22.52
C SER A 165 33.16 27.69 -22.15
N ASP A 166 34.26 28.39 -22.42
CA ASP A 166 35.62 28.14 -21.95
C ASP A 166 35.60 28.12 -20.41
N TRP A 167 35.96 26.99 -19.81
CA TRP A 167 36.07 26.86 -18.35
C TRP A 167 37.57 26.85 -18.02
N GLU A 168 38.11 28.04 -17.75
CA GLU A 168 39.42 28.19 -17.15
C GLU A 168 39.35 27.68 -15.69
N ASP A 169 40.22 26.71 -15.40
CA ASP A 169 40.52 26.17 -14.08
C ASP A 169 41.18 27.26 -13.21
N ASP A 170 40.41 27.89 -12.32
CA ASP A 170 40.93 28.68 -11.19
C ASP A 170 40.77 27.87 -9.90
N ASP A 171 41.85 27.15 -9.55
CA ASP A 171 42.05 26.39 -8.32
C ASP A 171 42.39 27.31 -7.12
N ASP A 172 41.45 28.14 -6.68
CA ASP A 172 41.59 28.94 -5.44
C ASP A 172 40.24 29.11 -4.73
N ASP A 173 39.72 28.02 -4.14
CA ASP A 173 38.60 28.09 -3.18
C ASP A 173 39.11 27.86 -1.76
N ASP A 174 39.39 28.99 -1.10
CA ASP A 174 39.45 29.12 0.34
C ASP A 174 38.31 28.37 1.04
N ASP A 175 38.67 27.67 2.11
CA ASP A 175 37.84 26.91 3.05
C ASP A 175 36.76 27.79 3.71
N GLU A 176 35.75 28.19 2.94
CA GLU A 176 34.51 28.76 3.45
C GLU A 176 33.71 27.66 4.14
N GLY A 177 33.94 27.51 5.45
CA GLY A 177 33.16 26.60 6.31
C GLY A 177 31.65 26.65 6.04
N PRO A 178 30.92 25.54 6.25
CA PRO A 178 29.68 25.19 5.56
C PRO A 178 28.58 26.25 5.68
N LYS A 179 28.60 27.23 4.78
CA LYS A 179 27.59 28.28 4.66
C LYS A 179 26.30 27.67 4.11
N SER A 180 25.25 27.70 4.93
CA SER A 180 23.85 27.38 4.61
C SER A 180 23.54 25.91 4.29
N GLY A 181 23.21 25.17 5.34
CA GLY A 181 22.59 23.85 5.24
C GLY A 181 21.38 23.88 4.30
N ALA A 182 21.25 22.85 3.47
CA ALA A 182 20.12 22.72 2.54
C ALA A 182 18.81 22.94 3.30
N PRO A 183 17.94 23.89 2.89
CA PRO A 183 16.79 24.35 3.68
C PRO A 183 15.78 23.23 3.98
N HIS A 184 15.88 22.12 3.26
CA HIS A 184 15.02 20.94 3.38
C HIS A 184 15.81 19.64 3.62
N GLY A 185 17.11 19.74 3.94
CA GLY A 185 18.02 18.60 4.08
C GLY A 185 18.39 17.92 2.75
N PHE A 186 19.02 16.75 2.84
CA PHE A 186 19.48 15.94 1.72
C PHE A 186 18.57 14.72 1.50
N ILE A 187 18.41 14.25 0.26
CA ILE A 187 17.62 13.03 -0.01
C ILE A 187 18.41 11.81 0.48
N GLU A 188 17.89 11.15 1.51
CA GLU A 188 18.43 9.89 2.03
C GLU A 188 18.15 8.71 1.09
N GLY A 189 19.07 7.73 1.09
CA GLY A 189 18.91 6.46 0.35
C GLY A 189 19.15 6.55 -1.15
N VAL A 190 19.64 7.68 -1.67
CA VAL A 190 20.06 7.80 -3.08
C VAL A 190 21.42 7.16 -3.23
N MET A 191 21.57 6.30 -4.23
CA MET A 191 22.81 5.59 -4.52
C MET A 191 23.31 5.95 -5.93
N ARG A 192 24.63 6.02 -6.11
CA ARG A 192 25.32 6.08 -7.40
C ARG A 192 26.18 4.81 -7.53
N GLY A 193 25.67 3.83 -8.27
CA GLY A 193 26.22 2.47 -8.23
C GLY A 193 26.04 1.87 -6.83
N ASN A 194 27.13 1.33 -6.27
CA ASN A 194 27.13 0.75 -4.92
C ASN A 194 27.45 1.77 -3.81
N HIS A 195 27.62 3.05 -4.16
CA HIS A 195 28.00 4.09 -3.22
C HIS A 195 26.82 5.02 -2.92
N GLU A 196 26.72 5.47 -1.67
CA GLU A 196 25.74 6.46 -1.26
C GLU A 196 26.02 7.79 -1.96
N PHE A 197 25.04 8.32 -2.67
CA PHE A 197 25.14 9.60 -3.35
C PHE A 197 24.82 10.74 -2.38
N ARG A 198 25.76 11.00 -1.48
CA ARG A 198 25.70 12.09 -0.51
C ARG A 198 25.76 13.43 -1.26
N GLY A 199 24.85 14.34 -0.96
CA GLY A 199 24.87 15.70 -1.50
C GLY A 199 23.67 16.10 -2.34
N LEU A 200 22.75 15.18 -2.66
CA LEU A 200 21.54 15.54 -3.39
C LEU A 200 20.57 16.33 -2.49
N LYS A 201 20.57 17.66 -2.63
CA LYS A 201 19.76 18.59 -1.83
C LYS A 201 18.27 18.48 -2.17
N ARG A 202 17.38 18.47 -1.16
CA ARG A 202 15.93 18.54 -1.37
C ARG A 202 15.54 19.96 -1.82
N THR A 203 14.86 20.06 -2.96
CA THR A 203 14.30 21.34 -3.45
C THR A 203 12.97 21.70 -2.78
N ILE A 204 12.28 20.72 -2.20
CA ILE A 204 10.97 20.90 -1.55
C ILE A 204 10.97 20.15 -0.21
N ALA A 205 10.43 20.78 0.83
CA ALA A 205 10.22 20.16 2.13
C ALA A 205 9.40 18.87 2.03
N LEU A 206 9.81 17.82 2.75
CA LEU A 206 9.05 16.58 2.85
C LEU A 206 7.69 16.86 3.49
N ARG A 207 6.64 16.28 2.92
CA ARG A 207 5.32 16.35 3.55
C ARG A 207 5.24 15.30 4.65
N PRO A 208 4.57 15.59 5.78
CA PRO A 208 4.43 14.62 6.86
C PRO A 208 3.70 13.35 6.35
N PRO A 209 4.00 12.18 6.94
CA PRO A 209 3.29 10.94 6.64
C PRO A 209 1.77 11.11 6.78
N SER A 210 1.01 10.51 5.85
CA SER A 210 -0.45 10.58 5.93
C SER A 210 -0.96 9.71 7.08
N LYS A 211 -1.79 10.26 7.97
CA LYS A 211 -2.44 9.52 9.06
C LYS A 211 -3.40 8.43 8.58
N SER A 212 -3.94 8.57 7.36
CA SER A 212 -4.89 7.64 6.76
C SER A 212 -4.26 6.91 5.58
N SER A 213 -4.30 5.58 5.62
CA SER A 213 -3.86 4.70 4.53
C SER A 213 -4.64 4.95 3.23
N ALA A 214 -5.94 5.25 3.32
CA ALA A 214 -6.77 5.56 2.16
C ALA A 214 -6.30 6.85 1.45
N HIS A 215 -5.96 7.88 2.24
CA HIS A 215 -5.41 9.12 1.71
C HIS A 215 -4.01 8.92 1.09
N ALA A 216 -3.15 8.13 1.75
CA ALA A 216 -1.83 7.77 1.24
C ALA A 216 -1.93 7.05 -0.12
N SER A 217 -2.79 6.03 -0.21
CA SER A 217 -3.03 5.24 -1.43
C SER A 217 -3.54 6.11 -2.59
N LYS A 218 -4.53 6.97 -2.33
CA LYS A 218 -5.07 7.90 -3.35
C LYS A 218 -4.01 8.87 -3.84
N ARG A 219 -3.17 9.37 -2.93
CA ARG A 219 -2.07 10.26 -3.28
C ARG A 219 -1.00 9.53 -4.08
N PHE A 220 -0.62 8.33 -3.68
CA PHE A 220 0.32 7.48 -4.42
C PHE A 220 -0.15 7.29 -5.87
N ALA A 221 -1.40 6.85 -6.08
CA ALA A 221 -1.96 6.63 -7.42
C ALA A 221 -2.01 7.90 -8.29
N ARG A 222 -2.08 9.09 -7.69
CA ARG A 222 -2.01 10.37 -8.43
C ARG A 222 -0.57 10.75 -8.76
N VAL A 223 0.33 10.66 -7.78
CA VAL A 223 1.73 11.09 -7.92
C VAL A 223 2.52 10.14 -8.80
N ILE A 224 2.30 8.83 -8.69
CA ILE A 224 3.04 7.84 -9.48
C ILE A 224 2.84 8.04 -10.98
N ARG A 225 1.63 8.41 -11.41
CA ARG A 225 1.36 8.76 -12.82
C ARG A 225 2.18 9.95 -13.30
N GLN A 226 2.34 10.98 -12.46
CA GLN A 226 3.15 12.16 -12.81
C GLN A 226 4.64 11.82 -12.87
N ILE A 227 5.10 10.94 -11.98
CA ILE A 227 6.49 10.46 -11.98
C ILE A 227 6.75 9.66 -13.26
N LEU A 228 5.87 8.70 -13.60
CA LEU A 228 5.99 7.88 -14.80
C LEU A 228 6.07 8.72 -16.07
N THR A 229 5.19 9.71 -16.25
CA THR A 229 5.24 10.61 -17.42
C THR A 229 6.55 11.41 -17.49
N ARG A 230 7.09 11.87 -16.36
CA ARG A 230 8.36 12.62 -16.35
C ARG A 230 9.55 11.73 -16.67
N ILE A 231 9.56 10.51 -16.14
CA ILE A 231 10.62 9.53 -16.42
C ILE A 231 10.55 9.07 -17.87
N GLU A 232 9.35 8.86 -18.41
CA GLU A 232 9.15 8.52 -19.81
C GLU A 232 9.71 9.60 -20.73
N ASN A 233 9.37 10.86 -20.49
CA ASN A 233 9.92 11.98 -21.27
C ASN A 233 11.44 12.04 -21.15
N LEU A 234 11.98 11.93 -19.93
CA LEU A 234 13.44 11.95 -19.70
C LEU A 234 14.15 10.83 -20.48
N ALA A 235 13.60 9.61 -20.43
CA ALA A 235 14.17 8.46 -21.12
C ALA A 235 14.14 8.61 -22.64
N VAL A 236 13.06 9.18 -23.20
CA VAL A 236 12.93 9.44 -24.65
C VAL A 236 13.85 10.58 -25.08
N GLU A 237 13.91 11.68 -24.33
CA GLU A 237 14.72 12.86 -24.65
C GLU A 237 16.22 12.58 -24.60
N THR A 238 16.67 11.79 -23.62
CA THR A 238 18.11 11.54 -23.40
C THR A 238 18.58 10.18 -23.91
N GLY A 239 17.66 9.29 -24.27
CA GLY A 239 17.99 7.91 -24.64
C GLY A 239 18.65 7.11 -23.52
N CYS A 240 18.47 7.50 -22.25
CA CYS A 240 19.05 6.80 -21.10
C CYS A 240 18.29 5.51 -20.75
N TRP A 241 18.99 4.58 -20.11
CA TRP A 241 18.38 3.40 -19.52
C TRP A 241 17.76 3.75 -18.17
N VAL A 242 16.44 3.57 -18.05
CA VAL A 242 15.72 3.83 -16.80
C VAL A 242 14.81 2.68 -16.46
N TYR A 243 14.83 2.29 -15.19
CA TYR A 243 13.90 1.36 -14.59
C TYR A 243 13.29 1.98 -13.34
N LEU A 244 11.97 1.96 -13.23
CA LEU A 244 11.23 2.35 -12.03
C LEU A 244 10.23 1.26 -11.67
N ALA A 245 10.25 0.80 -10.42
CA ALA A 245 9.21 -0.04 -9.85
C ALA A 245 8.75 0.52 -8.51
N ALA A 246 7.43 0.52 -8.28
CA ALA A 246 6.85 1.04 -7.06
C ALA A 246 5.57 0.30 -6.67
N GLN A 247 5.44 -0.02 -5.39
CA GLN A 247 4.21 -0.53 -4.79
C GLN A 247 3.88 0.26 -3.53
N HIS A 248 2.60 0.58 -3.35
CA HIS A 248 2.15 1.14 -2.09
C HIS A 248 2.00 0.01 -1.06
N ALA A 249 2.45 0.23 0.17
CA ALA A 249 2.54 -0.82 1.19
C ALA A 249 1.18 -1.39 1.66
N THR A 250 0.06 -0.78 1.27
CA THR A 250 -1.30 -1.31 1.49
C THR A 250 -2.05 -1.59 0.19
N ALA A 251 -1.38 -1.53 -0.97
CA ALA A 251 -2.01 -1.86 -2.24
C ALA A 251 -2.23 -3.36 -2.33
N VAL A 252 -3.46 -3.74 -2.71
CA VAL A 252 -3.82 -5.11 -3.10
C VAL A 252 -3.38 -5.38 -4.54
N THR A 253 -3.29 -4.33 -5.36
CA THR A 253 -2.86 -4.41 -6.74
C THR A 253 -1.36 -4.72 -6.84
N PRO A 254 -0.92 -5.40 -7.92
CA PRO A 254 0.50 -5.61 -8.18
C PRO A 254 1.26 -4.27 -8.27
N PHE A 255 2.58 -4.34 -8.15
CA PHE A 255 3.45 -3.18 -8.30
C PHE A 255 3.34 -2.58 -9.71
N ILE A 256 3.51 -1.27 -9.80
CA ILE A 256 3.55 -0.54 -11.06
C ILE A 256 5.01 -0.41 -11.44
N HIS A 257 5.35 -0.73 -12.69
CA HIS A 257 6.70 -0.56 -13.20
C HIS A 257 6.71 0.15 -14.54
N TYR A 258 7.87 0.73 -14.85
CA TYR A 258 8.22 1.30 -16.14
C TYR A 258 9.67 0.94 -16.44
N ALA A 259 9.92 0.49 -17.66
CA ALA A 259 11.25 0.34 -18.22
C ALA A 259 11.33 1.19 -19.48
N SER A 260 12.40 1.97 -19.63
CA SER A 260 12.63 2.78 -20.83
C SER A 260 12.68 1.90 -22.09
N PRO A 261 12.20 2.37 -23.26
CA PRO A 261 12.21 1.59 -24.49
C PRO A 261 13.59 1.03 -24.85
N ARG A 262 14.65 1.82 -24.60
CA ARG A 262 16.03 1.39 -24.86
C ARG A 262 16.45 0.22 -23.97
N LEU A 263 16.15 0.30 -22.67
CA LEU A 263 16.45 -0.79 -21.74
C LEU A 263 15.66 -2.06 -22.08
N GLN A 264 14.40 -1.93 -22.51
CA GLN A 264 13.60 -3.08 -22.96
C GLN A 264 14.17 -3.74 -24.21
N ALA A 265 14.70 -2.95 -25.16
CA ALA A 265 15.30 -3.47 -26.38
C ALA A 265 16.64 -4.19 -26.12
N GLU A 266 17.43 -3.69 -25.18
CA GLU A 266 18.78 -4.19 -24.93
C GLU A 266 18.86 -5.29 -23.86
N ALA A 267 17.97 -5.26 -22.85
CA ALA A 267 18.03 -6.12 -21.67
C ALA A 267 16.65 -6.69 -21.27
N GLY A 268 15.86 -7.11 -22.26
CA GLY A 268 14.52 -7.68 -22.04
C GLY A 268 14.51 -8.89 -21.09
N PRO A 269 15.33 -9.93 -21.33
CA PRO A 269 15.37 -11.11 -20.46
C PRO A 269 15.78 -10.80 -19.01
N GLU A 270 16.75 -9.89 -18.81
CA GLU A 270 17.22 -9.47 -17.50
C GLU A 270 16.15 -8.67 -16.74
N LEU A 271 15.34 -7.87 -17.46
CA LEU A 271 14.20 -7.17 -16.86
C LEU A 271 13.16 -8.14 -16.28
N ASP A 272 12.93 -9.30 -16.92
CA ASP A 272 12.01 -10.30 -16.39
C ASP A 272 12.51 -10.92 -15.08
N VAL A 273 13.82 -11.11 -14.94
CA VAL A 273 14.45 -11.54 -13.68
C VAL A 273 14.27 -10.47 -12.60
N ILE A 274 14.50 -9.19 -12.95
CA ILE A 274 14.30 -8.06 -12.03
C ILE A 274 12.83 -7.98 -11.60
N HIS A 275 11.88 -8.14 -12.52
CA HIS A 275 10.45 -8.14 -12.25
C HIS A 275 10.05 -9.25 -11.28
N THR A 276 10.56 -10.46 -11.51
CA THR A 276 10.28 -11.63 -10.66
C THR A 276 10.84 -11.41 -9.26
N ASN A 277 12.09 -10.98 -9.14
CA ASN A 277 12.74 -10.70 -7.87
C ASN A 277 12.01 -9.59 -7.10
N PHE A 278 11.65 -8.50 -7.77
CA PHE A 278 10.92 -7.40 -7.14
C PHE A 278 9.51 -7.82 -6.69
N SER A 279 8.83 -8.66 -7.47
CA SER A 279 7.53 -9.25 -7.10
C SER A 279 7.63 -10.07 -5.83
N ILE A 280 8.66 -10.92 -5.72
CA ILE A 280 8.94 -11.73 -4.53
C ILE A 280 9.20 -10.84 -3.31
N ILE A 281 10.10 -9.86 -3.44
CA ILE A 281 10.42 -8.91 -2.36
C ILE A 281 9.16 -8.21 -1.87
N MET A 282 8.34 -7.67 -2.77
CA MET A 282 7.14 -6.95 -2.37
C MET A 282 6.09 -7.86 -1.73
N LYS A 283 5.91 -9.09 -2.21
CA LYS A 283 5.04 -10.08 -1.56
C LYS A 283 5.51 -10.36 -0.14
N THR A 284 6.81 -10.62 0.05
CA THR A 284 7.42 -10.87 1.36
C THR A 284 7.25 -9.70 2.32
N LEU A 285 7.43 -8.46 1.85
CA LEU A 285 7.22 -7.27 2.68
C LEU A 285 5.74 -7.10 3.09
N VAL A 286 4.81 -7.34 2.16
CA VAL A 286 3.37 -7.25 2.44
C VAL A 286 2.92 -8.35 3.41
N THR A 287 3.44 -9.58 3.27
CA THR A 287 3.12 -10.68 4.18
C THR A 287 3.73 -10.47 5.56
N SER A 288 4.98 -10.00 5.67
CA SER A 288 5.61 -9.63 6.96
C SER A 288 4.77 -8.59 7.69
N ARG A 289 4.38 -7.52 6.99
CA ARG A 289 3.55 -6.46 7.58
C ARG A 289 2.19 -6.96 8.05
N ARG A 290 1.57 -7.89 7.32
CA ARG A 290 0.30 -8.51 7.73
C ARG A 290 0.48 -9.35 9.00
N ARG A 291 1.60 -10.07 9.11
CA ARG A 291 1.95 -10.84 10.31
C ARG A 291 2.11 -9.91 11.52
N GLU A 292 2.92 -8.87 11.40
CA GLU A 292 3.12 -7.86 12.45
C GLU A 292 1.80 -7.22 12.89
N ALA A 293 0.91 -6.90 11.94
CA ALA A 293 -0.40 -6.36 12.26
C ALA A 293 -1.29 -7.36 13.03
N MET A 294 -1.22 -8.65 12.71
CA MET A 294 -1.95 -9.70 13.44
C MET A 294 -1.38 -9.91 14.84
N GLU A 295 -0.05 -9.92 15.00
CA GLU A 295 0.61 -10.03 16.31
C GLU A 295 0.25 -8.85 17.22
N LEU A 296 0.29 -7.62 16.69
CA LEU A 296 -0.14 -6.43 17.45
C LEU A 296 -1.63 -6.47 17.82
N MET A 297 -2.49 -7.06 16.99
CA MET A 297 -3.90 -7.24 17.33
C MET A 297 -4.10 -8.22 18.48
N LEU A 298 -3.36 -9.34 18.48
CA LEU A 298 -3.39 -10.32 19.56
C LEU A 298 -2.84 -9.74 20.87
N GLU A 299 -1.73 -9.01 20.82
CA GLU A 299 -1.16 -8.35 22.00
C GLU A 299 -2.13 -7.32 22.60
N LEU A 300 -2.83 -6.55 21.75
CA LEU A 300 -3.83 -5.59 22.19
C LEU A 300 -5.02 -6.31 22.88
N GLU A 301 -5.46 -7.45 22.35
CA GLU A 301 -6.50 -8.27 22.96
C GLU A 301 -6.06 -8.82 24.33
N GLU A 302 -4.85 -9.38 24.42
CA GLU A 302 -4.27 -9.85 25.68
C GLU A 302 -4.16 -8.72 26.72
N GLN A 303 -3.72 -7.53 26.31
CA GLN A 303 -3.62 -6.37 27.19
C GLN A 303 -5.00 -5.90 27.68
N LYS A 304 -6.04 -6.01 26.84
CA LYS A 304 -7.43 -5.71 27.24
C LYS A 304 -7.95 -6.71 28.26
N ASP A 305 -7.70 -8.00 28.06
CA ASP A 305 -8.14 -9.05 28.99
C ASP A 305 -7.44 -8.92 30.35
N LYS A 306 -6.14 -8.60 30.34
CA LYS A 306 -5.37 -8.28 31.56
C LYS A 306 -5.90 -7.04 32.28
N LEU A 307 -6.25 -6.00 31.54
CA LEU A 307 -6.84 -4.80 32.11
C LEU A 307 -8.21 -5.12 32.72
N GLU A 308 -9.05 -5.87 32.02
CA GLU A 308 -10.38 -6.26 32.49
C GLU A 308 -10.31 -7.12 33.76
N SER A 309 -9.39 -8.09 33.82
CA SER A 309 -9.20 -8.93 35.01
C SER A 309 -8.67 -8.13 36.20
N ALA A 310 -7.68 -7.27 36.00
CA ALA A 310 -7.17 -6.36 37.03
C ALA A 310 -8.25 -5.38 37.53
N GLN A 311 -9.12 -4.91 36.63
CA GLN A 311 -10.22 -4.02 36.98
C GLN A 311 -11.29 -4.74 37.81
N LYS A 312 -11.61 -6.00 37.48
CA LYS A 312 -12.50 -6.85 38.29
C LYS A 312 -11.92 -7.11 39.67
N GLU A 313 -10.63 -7.41 39.77
CA GLU A 313 -9.94 -7.63 41.05
C GLU A 313 -9.93 -6.37 41.91
N ALA A 314 -9.60 -5.21 41.32
CA ALA A 314 -9.65 -3.93 42.01
C ALA A 314 -11.06 -3.58 42.52
N ASP A 315 -12.10 -3.92 41.76
CA ASP A 315 -13.48 -3.73 42.17
C ASP A 315 -13.91 -4.67 43.31
N ILE A 316 -13.38 -5.91 43.37
CA ILE A 316 -13.59 -6.83 44.48
C ILE A 316 -12.89 -6.31 45.72
N ALA A 317 -11.59 -5.98 45.62
CA ALA A 317 -10.81 -5.43 46.72
C ALA A 317 -11.42 -4.13 47.28
N ARG A 318 -11.99 -3.27 46.41
CA ARG A 318 -12.70 -2.06 46.86
C ARG A 318 -13.93 -2.39 47.70
N ARG A 319 -14.73 -3.40 47.31
CA ARG A 319 -15.90 -3.83 48.09
C ARG A 319 -15.49 -4.46 49.42
N ASP A 320 -14.45 -5.29 49.42
CA ASP A 320 -13.95 -5.93 50.64
C ASP A 320 -13.40 -4.89 51.63
N ALA A 321 -12.69 -3.87 51.13
CA ALA A 321 -12.21 -2.76 51.94
C ALA A 321 -13.36 -1.92 52.53
N GLU A 322 -14.46 -1.76 51.79
CA GLU A 322 -15.67 -1.09 52.27
C GLU A 322 -16.34 -1.89 53.41
N ILE A 323 -16.52 -3.20 53.23
CA ILE A 323 -17.07 -4.09 54.26
C ILE A 323 -16.19 -4.07 55.53
N GLN A 324 -14.86 -4.14 55.37
CA GLN A 324 -13.93 -4.08 56.51
C GLN A 324 -14.04 -2.75 57.26
N ARG A 325 -14.17 -1.62 56.55
CA ARG A 325 -14.38 -0.31 57.18
C ARG A 325 -15.68 -0.26 57.97
N GLU A 326 -16.77 -0.83 57.44
CA GLU A 326 -18.04 -0.92 58.17
C GLU A 326 -17.93 -1.79 59.42
N GLU A 327 -17.22 -2.93 59.35
CA GLU A 327 -16.99 -3.78 60.52
C GLU A 327 -16.14 -3.10 61.59
N ILE A 328 -15.06 -2.41 61.19
CA ILE A 328 -14.23 -1.63 62.11
C ILE A 328 -15.08 -0.54 62.78
N GLY A 329 -15.88 0.20 62.00
CA GLY A 329 -16.80 1.20 62.56
C GLY A 329 -17.80 0.62 63.56
N LYS A 330 -18.35 -0.59 63.31
CA LYS A 330 -19.21 -1.29 64.28
C LYS A 330 -18.45 -1.68 65.55
N ARG A 331 -17.21 -2.18 65.44
CA ARG A 331 -16.36 -2.54 66.58
C ARG A 331 -16.03 -1.32 67.44
N ASP A 332 -15.70 -0.19 66.82
CA ASP A 332 -15.39 1.06 67.52
C ASP A 332 -16.57 1.56 68.35
N VAL A 333 -17.80 1.45 67.83
CA VAL A 333 -19.02 1.79 68.59
C VAL A 333 -19.20 0.89 69.82
N VAL A 334 -18.98 -0.42 69.68
CA VAL A 334 -19.09 -1.37 70.81
C VAL A 334 -17.99 -1.10 71.85
N ILE A 335 -16.76 -0.82 71.42
CA ILE A 335 -15.65 -0.48 72.32
C ILE A 335 -15.97 0.81 73.08
N ALA A 336 -16.49 1.84 72.41
CA ALA A 336 -16.91 3.08 73.05
C ALA A 336 -18.02 2.86 74.09
N GLU A 337 -19.01 2.00 73.80
CA GLU A 337 -20.06 1.62 74.75
C GLU A 337 -19.47 0.91 75.99
N LEU A 338 -18.56 -0.04 75.78
CA LEU A 338 -17.89 -0.78 76.87
C LEU A 338 -17.01 0.13 77.74
N MET A 339 -16.24 1.03 77.13
CA MET A 339 -15.43 2.01 77.85
C MET A 339 -16.29 2.92 78.73
N THR A 340 -17.43 3.38 78.19
CA THR A 340 -18.41 4.18 78.94
C THR A 340 -18.95 3.43 80.15
N ARG A 341 -19.28 2.13 80.01
CA ARG A 341 -19.77 1.28 81.12
C ARG A 341 -18.71 1.02 82.20
N LEU A 342 -17.44 0.94 81.83
CA LEU A 342 -16.34 0.70 82.77
C LEU A 342 -15.84 1.97 83.48
N GLY A 343 -16.35 3.15 83.11
CA GLY A 343 -15.92 4.43 83.70
C GLY A 343 -14.50 4.85 83.29
N ILE A 344 -13.95 4.22 82.25
CA ILE A 344 -12.66 4.58 81.67
C ILE A 344 -12.92 5.74 80.71
N GLN A 345 -12.44 6.94 81.06
CA GLN A 345 -12.58 8.09 80.16
C GLN A 345 -11.65 7.91 78.95
N PRO A 346 -12.13 8.17 77.72
CA PRO A 346 -11.36 7.95 76.49
C PRO A 346 -10.11 8.82 76.40
N ASP A 347 -10.00 9.90 77.18
CA ASP A 347 -8.85 10.82 77.18
C ASP A 347 -7.65 10.37 78.03
N GLN A 348 -7.73 9.22 78.73
CA GLN A 348 -6.63 8.71 79.57
C GLN A 348 -5.85 7.51 78.97
N ALA A 349 -6.25 7.02 77.79
CA ALA A 349 -5.58 5.93 77.06
C ALA A 349 -4.99 6.47 75.76
#